data_AF-C9LDD6-F1
#
_entry.id   AF-C9LDD6-F1
#
_cell.length_a   1.000
_cell.length_b   1.000
_cell.length_c   1.000
_cell.angle_alpha   90.00
_cell.angle_beta   90.00
_cell.angle_gamma   90.00
#
_symmetry.space_group_name_H-M   'P 1'
#
loop_
_entity.id
_entity.type
_entity.pdbx_description
1 polymer ?
#
loop_
_entity_poly.entity_id
_entity_poly.type
_entity_poly.pdbx_seq_one_letter_code
_entity_poly.pdbx_strand_id
1 'polypeptide(L)'
;MVSKLITIRRSVILCTLLILTGLQSLKAQTEKHYGLFIAGKEVTDKDDFSDLRPEGWVSGTISYDPGARKLTLDNAVFNVPNDEVAFRFAETDEEFNIEVYGSHTVITSKGATLSSAAPIKIFGAGAITFISENDAAILMENASQLTISDACRLDLRGKTYGIGGAADKSSSLMIEDATVKAQGATASIGRLAEFAMDLCHFAEPEGLEFKDGNVMQGDQICTAQIKIEPDEMRYGINICDKPLTSEDDFSDIKRDQITSGKVSYDPKTRTLTLEEAVIQMTGPLENAIDFDETSEPYTLVFKGANNEISSGRSAALSSGSPLTIKGEGAAVFTGEENCGIYIYNRSKLTIADGCTVTSNGKWAVSGNSYNLQETLLIDNATLKAKSTSNDGGGVIGFKEITLKDCEILKPTGAKIAKLTDDEGLTYMGIALDGKAVKGEVVIAPRSVGVAQVETSPRATTTIYTLSGLKVNESLDRLPKGLYIVNGQKVVKY
;
A
#
# COMPACT_ATOMS: atom_id res chain seq x y z
N MET A 1 49.47 -67.38 -19.38
CA MET A 1 49.52 -66.45 -18.22
C MET A 1 49.43 -64.97 -18.57
N VAL A 2 49.62 -64.54 -19.84
CA VAL A 2 49.69 -63.11 -20.21
C VAL A 2 48.31 -62.43 -20.36
N SER A 3 47.24 -63.20 -20.63
CA SER A 3 45.89 -62.65 -20.86
C SER A 3 45.14 -62.24 -19.58
N LYS A 4 45.36 -62.91 -18.44
CA LYS A 4 44.68 -62.58 -17.17
C LYS A 4 45.21 -61.32 -16.47
N LEU A 5 46.47 -60.93 -16.73
CA LEU A 5 47.07 -59.73 -16.14
C LEU A 5 46.58 -58.42 -16.79
N ILE A 6 46.19 -58.47 -18.06
CA ILE A 6 45.75 -57.29 -18.84
C ILE A 6 44.31 -56.90 -18.47
N THR A 7 43.45 -57.88 -18.16
CA THR A 7 42.06 -57.62 -17.75
C THR A 7 41.96 -56.99 -16.35
N ILE A 8 42.79 -57.42 -15.39
CA ILE A 8 42.80 -56.86 -14.03
C ILE A 8 43.32 -55.41 -14.02
N ARG A 9 44.34 -55.09 -14.85
CA ARG A 9 44.83 -53.71 -14.98
C ARG A 9 43.81 -52.76 -15.62
N ARG A 10 42.97 -53.24 -16.55
CA ARG A 10 41.90 -52.42 -17.16
C ARG A 10 40.73 -52.16 -16.20
N SER A 11 40.37 -53.13 -15.36
CA SER A 11 39.29 -52.94 -14.36
C SER A 11 39.67 -52.01 -13.21
N VAL A 12 40.93 -52.04 -12.75
CA VAL A 12 41.40 -51.12 -11.68
C VAL A 12 41.55 -49.68 -12.21
N ILE A 13 41.98 -49.50 -13.45
CA ILE A 13 42.06 -48.17 -14.11
C ILE A 13 40.66 -47.60 -14.40
N LEU A 14 39.69 -48.45 -14.79
CA LEU A 14 38.32 -47.99 -15.03
C LEU A 14 37.58 -47.61 -13.73
N CYS A 15 37.80 -48.35 -12.63
CA CYS A 15 37.25 -47.99 -11.31
C CYS A 15 37.91 -46.73 -10.72
N THR A 16 39.21 -46.49 -10.93
CA THR A 16 39.85 -45.23 -10.49
C THR A 16 39.43 -44.04 -11.36
N LEU A 17 39.19 -44.23 -12.66
CA LEU A 17 38.69 -43.16 -13.53
C LEU A 17 37.23 -42.79 -13.22
N LEU A 18 36.38 -43.74 -12.85
CA LEU A 18 34.98 -43.49 -12.42
C LEU A 18 34.88 -42.79 -11.07
N ILE A 19 35.82 -43.04 -10.14
CA ILE A 19 35.91 -42.30 -8.88
C ILE A 19 36.42 -40.87 -9.13
N LEU A 20 37.33 -40.66 -10.08
CA LEU A 20 37.80 -39.30 -10.44
C LEU A 20 36.78 -38.49 -11.27
N THR A 21 35.96 -39.11 -12.13
CA THR A 21 34.90 -38.40 -12.86
C THR A 21 33.65 -38.17 -12.03
N GLY A 22 33.40 -39.00 -11.00
CA GLY A 22 32.37 -38.74 -9.98
C GLY A 22 32.71 -37.58 -9.04
N LEU A 23 33.99 -37.25 -8.87
CA LEU A 23 34.42 -36.07 -8.11
C LEU A 23 34.30 -34.75 -8.89
N GLN A 24 34.13 -34.78 -10.22
CA GLN A 24 34.11 -33.57 -11.06
C GLN A 24 32.74 -32.90 -11.23
N SER A 25 31.65 -33.42 -10.65
CA SER A 25 30.33 -32.77 -10.69
C SER A 25 29.84 -32.22 -9.35
N LEU A 26 30.65 -32.23 -8.29
CA LEU A 26 30.44 -31.32 -7.15
C LEU A 26 31.21 -30.02 -7.42
N LYS A 27 30.77 -29.26 -8.43
CA LYS A 27 30.94 -27.81 -8.28
C LYS A 27 30.09 -27.44 -7.09
N ALA A 28 30.71 -27.23 -5.93
CA ALA A 28 30.06 -26.55 -4.83
C ALA A 28 29.52 -25.24 -5.43
N GLN A 29 28.21 -25.16 -5.58
CA GLN A 29 27.55 -23.91 -5.94
C GLN A 29 27.92 -22.95 -4.82
N THR A 30 28.73 -21.93 -5.14
CA THR A 30 29.18 -20.96 -4.15
C THR A 30 27.93 -20.29 -3.61
N GLU A 31 27.62 -20.54 -2.35
CA GLU A 31 26.50 -19.94 -1.64
C GLU A 31 26.66 -18.41 -1.71
N LYS A 32 25.59 -17.73 -2.13
CA LYS A 32 25.61 -16.27 -2.21
C LYS A 32 25.17 -15.72 -0.87
N HIS A 33 26.03 -14.92 -0.26
CA HIS A 33 25.81 -14.24 1.01
C HIS A 33 25.41 -12.80 0.75
N TYR A 34 24.41 -12.31 1.49
CA TYR A 34 23.85 -10.97 1.26
C TYR A 34 24.33 -9.91 2.27
N GLY A 35 25.18 -10.29 3.23
CA GLY A 35 25.66 -9.35 4.26
C GLY A 35 24.59 -8.87 5.23
N LEU A 36 23.39 -9.45 5.19
CA LEU A 36 22.31 -9.27 6.16
C LEU A 36 22.30 -10.48 7.09
N PHE A 37 22.27 -10.24 8.40
CA PHE A 37 22.13 -11.28 9.41
C PHE A 37 20.88 -11.01 10.24
N ILE A 38 20.10 -12.06 10.49
CA ILE A 38 18.91 -12.01 11.35
C ILE A 38 19.09 -13.00 12.49
N ALA A 39 19.08 -12.51 13.73
CA ALA A 39 19.34 -13.28 14.94
C ALA A 39 20.61 -14.16 14.84
N GLY A 40 21.71 -13.55 14.36
CA GLY A 40 23.02 -14.21 14.21
C GLY A 40 23.20 -15.07 12.95
N LYS A 41 22.13 -15.42 12.22
CA LYS A 41 22.22 -16.20 10.98
C LYS A 41 22.31 -15.28 9.76
N GLU A 42 23.32 -15.48 8.92
CA GLU A 42 23.42 -14.78 7.63
C GLU A 42 22.34 -15.24 6.65
N VAL A 43 21.74 -14.27 5.96
CA VAL A 43 20.80 -14.51 4.85
C VAL A 43 21.58 -14.88 3.60
N THR A 44 21.22 -16.01 2.99
CA THR A 44 21.86 -16.54 1.78
C THR A 44 20.85 -16.91 0.70
N ASP A 45 21.32 -17.27 -0.50
CA ASP A 45 20.47 -17.69 -1.63
C ASP A 45 19.76 -19.04 -1.41
N LYS A 46 19.96 -19.65 -0.24
CA LYS A 46 19.26 -20.85 0.21
C LYS A 46 18.05 -20.54 1.10
N ASP A 47 17.89 -19.31 1.57
CA ASP A 47 16.77 -18.91 2.41
C ASP A 47 15.50 -18.61 1.61
N ASP A 48 14.34 -18.75 2.26
CA ASP A 48 13.07 -18.28 1.73
C ASP A 48 12.90 -16.79 2.01
N PHE A 49 13.18 -15.97 0.99
CA PHE A 49 13.09 -14.52 1.05
C PHE A 49 11.69 -13.97 1.32
N SER A 50 10.64 -14.76 1.12
CA SER A 50 9.27 -14.30 1.34
C SER A 50 8.85 -14.34 2.81
N ASP A 51 9.54 -15.12 3.65
CA ASP A 51 9.20 -15.32 5.06
C ASP A 51 10.42 -15.83 5.87
N LEU A 52 11.28 -14.89 6.25
CA LEU A 52 12.45 -15.11 7.09
C LEU A 52 12.01 -15.19 8.56
N ARG A 53 12.09 -16.39 9.14
CA ARG A 53 11.68 -16.64 10.53
C ARG A 53 12.89 -16.90 11.43
N PRO A 54 13.38 -15.89 12.17
CA PRO A 54 14.50 -16.06 13.09
C PRO A 54 14.14 -16.92 14.31
N GLU A 55 15.15 -17.30 15.08
CA GLU A 55 14.93 -17.89 16.40
C GLU A 55 14.16 -16.92 17.31
N GLY A 56 13.25 -17.48 18.13
CA GLY A 56 12.40 -16.70 19.05
C GLY A 56 11.27 -15.92 18.37
N TRP A 57 10.94 -16.29 17.13
CA TRP A 57 9.79 -15.78 16.39
C TRP A 57 8.45 -15.93 17.12
N VAL A 58 7.63 -14.88 17.08
CA VAL A 58 6.28 -14.86 17.67
C VAL A 58 5.20 -14.64 16.61
N SER A 59 5.30 -13.56 15.83
CA SER A 59 4.27 -13.19 14.84
C SER A 59 4.81 -12.27 13.74
N GLY A 60 3.98 -12.00 12.73
CA GLY A 60 4.27 -11.09 11.62
C GLY A 60 4.83 -11.80 10.39
N THR A 61 5.53 -11.05 9.54
CA THR A 61 6.38 -11.55 8.45
C THR A 61 7.64 -10.68 8.35
N ILE A 62 8.77 -11.30 8.03
CA ILE A 62 9.97 -10.60 7.55
C ILE A 62 10.26 -11.12 6.16
N SER A 63 10.47 -10.24 5.18
CA SER A 63 10.87 -10.64 3.83
C SER A 63 12.08 -9.83 3.36
N TYR A 64 12.84 -10.36 2.41
CA TYR A 64 14.03 -9.69 1.89
C TYR A 64 14.06 -9.69 0.35
N ASP A 65 14.12 -8.51 -0.25
CA ASP A 65 14.39 -8.35 -1.68
C ASP A 65 15.90 -8.12 -1.88
N PRO A 66 16.65 -9.10 -2.41
CA PRO A 66 18.07 -8.94 -2.66
C PRO A 66 18.40 -7.96 -3.79
N GLY A 67 17.48 -7.69 -4.72
CA GLY A 67 17.65 -6.75 -5.82
C GLY A 67 17.60 -5.30 -5.35
N ALA A 68 16.68 -5.01 -4.42
CA ALA A 68 16.55 -3.70 -3.78
C ALA A 68 17.34 -3.56 -2.47
N ARG A 69 17.97 -4.64 -1.99
CA ARG A 69 18.60 -4.76 -0.67
C ARG A 69 17.65 -4.31 0.44
N LYS A 70 16.40 -4.74 0.32
CA LYS A 70 15.27 -4.25 1.13
C LYS A 70 14.74 -5.34 2.04
N LEU A 71 14.86 -5.13 3.35
CA LEU A 71 14.21 -5.90 4.39
C LEU A 71 12.84 -5.28 4.67
N THR A 72 11.78 -6.05 4.54
CA THR A 72 10.43 -5.61 4.88
C THR A 72 10.02 -6.25 6.20
N LEU A 73 9.57 -5.42 7.14
CA LEU A 73 8.98 -5.84 8.40
C LEU A 73 7.47 -5.58 8.34
N ASP A 74 6.67 -6.64 8.53
CA ASP A 74 5.20 -6.53 8.61
C ASP A 74 4.70 -7.20 9.91
N ASN A 75 4.37 -6.38 10.91
CA ASN A 75 3.94 -6.80 12.25
C ASN A 75 4.85 -7.87 12.91
N ALA A 76 6.14 -7.87 12.56
CA ALA A 76 7.14 -8.79 13.08
C ALA A 76 7.38 -8.60 14.58
N VAL A 77 7.22 -9.69 15.34
CA VAL A 77 7.49 -9.75 16.78
C VAL A 77 8.35 -10.96 17.06
N PHE A 78 9.50 -10.76 17.70
CA PHE A 78 10.39 -11.85 18.09
C PHE A 78 11.40 -11.41 19.17
N ASN A 79 11.92 -12.39 19.90
CA ASN A 79 12.95 -12.18 20.92
C ASN A 79 14.21 -12.94 20.53
N VAL A 80 15.36 -12.28 20.53
CA VAL A 80 16.63 -12.90 20.17
C VAL A 80 17.33 -13.40 21.43
N PRO A 81 17.48 -14.73 21.60
CA PRO A 81 18.22 -15.28 22.72
C PRO A 81 19.74 -15.06 22.55
N ASN A 82 20.48 -15.16 23.65
CA ASN A 82 21.95 -15.14 23.68
C ASN A 82 22.57 -13.80 23.25
N ASP A 83 23.81 -13.86 22.77
CA ASP A 83 24.72 -12.73 22.53
C ASP A 83 24.59 -12.15 21.12
N GLU A 84 23.53 -12.56 20.40
CA GLU A 84 23.30 -12.19 19.02
C GLU A 84 22.60 -10.83 18.87
N VAL A 85 22.87 -10.19 17.73
CA VAL A 85 22.19 -8.99 17.25
C VAL A 85 20.96 -9.42 16.46
N ALA A 86 19.82 -8.73 16.60
CA ALA A 86 18.61 -9.09 15.85
C ALA A 86 18.74 -8.81 14.36
N PHE A 87 19.24 -7.63 14.00
CA PHE A 87 19.55 -7.28 12.61
C PHE A 87 20.98 -6.75 12.52
N ARG A 88 21.85 -7.45 11.78
CA ARG A 88 23.21 -6.97 11.52
C ARG A 88 23.45 -6.82 10.03
N PHE A 89 23.99 -5.67 9.64
CA PHE A 89 24.34 -5.36 8.26
C PHE A 89 25.86 -5.20 8.12
N ALA A 90 26.46 -6.08 7.33
CA ALA A 90 27.90 -6.10 7.08
C ALA A 90 28.36 -4.87 6.28
N GLU A 91 29.63 -4.50 6.45
CA GLU A 91 30.25 -3.33 5.83
C GLU A 91 30.16 -3.36 4.29
N THR A 92 29.70 -2.25 3.72
CA THR A 92 29.62 -1.98 2.28
C THR A 92 29.24 -0.52 2.05
N ASP A 93 29.58 0.02 0.88
CA ASP A 93 29.22 1.38 0.46
C ASP A 93 27.77 1.50 -0.04
N GLU A 94 27.10 0.37 -0.28
CA GLU A 94 25.71 0.36 -0.74
C GLU A 94 24.73 0.42 0.44
N GLU A 95 23.64 1.17 0.30
CA GLU A 95 22.59 1.34 1.33
C GLU A 95 21.62 0.14 1.43
N PHE A 96 21.42 -0.36 2.65
CA PHE A 96 20.36 -1.31 2.96
C PHE A 96 19.06 -0.57 3.33
N ASN A 97 17.94 -1.08 2.83
CA ASN A 97 16.62 -0.52 3.02
C ASN A 97 15.82 -1.35 4.03
N ILE A 98 15.19 -0.72 5.01
CA ILE A 98 14.28 -1.36 5.96
C ILE A 98 12.92 -0.67 5.84
N GLU A 99 11.95 -1.37 5.26
CA GLU A 99 10.60 -0.88 5.07
C GLU A 99 9.68 -1.45 6.15
N VAL A 100 8.93 -0.58 6.81
CA VAL A 100 8.23 -0.90 8.06
C VAL A 100 6.71 -0.75 7.90
N TYR A 101 5.98 -1.84 8.14
CA TYR A 101 4.51 -1.91 8.09
C TYR A 101 3.87 -2.43 9.39
N GLY A 102 2.82 -1.77 9.86
CA GLY A 102 2.18 -2.17 11.11
C GLY A 102 3.08 -1.93 12.33
N SER A 103 3.00 -2.77 13.36
CA SER A 103 3.72 -2.56 14.62
C SER A 103 4.65 -3.72 14.96
N HIS A 104 5.91 -3.39 15.23
CA HIS A 104 6.98 -4.35 15.46
C HIS A 104 7.51 -4.26 16.88
N THR A 105 7.90 -5.40 17.43
CA THR A 105 8.62 -5.44 18.70
C THR A 105 9.71 -6.47 18.63
N VAL A 106 10.95 -6.02 18.76
CA VAL A 106 12.14 -6.88 18.74
C VAL A 106 12.93 -6.63 20.01
N ILE A 107 13.17 -7.71 20.76
CA ILE A 107 13.88 -7.66 22.03
C ILE A 107 15.16 -8.48 21.90
N THR A 108 16.30 -7.90 22.24
CA THR A 108 17.59 -8.60 22.32
C THR A 108 18.10 -8.65 23.75
N SER A 109 18.55 -9.83 24.19
CA SER A 109 18.99 -10.01 25.57
C SER A 109 20.39 -9.44 25.83
N LYS A 110 21.35 -9.62 24.90
CA LYS A 110 22.73 -9.14 25.09
C LYS A 110 23.24 -8.21 24.00
N GLY A 111 23.08 -8.58 22.73
CA GLY A 111 23.52 -7.74 21.61
C GLY A 111 22.64 -6.51 21.39
N ALA A 112 23.11 -5.59 20.53
CA ALA A 112 22.28 -4.53 20.03
C ALA A 112 21.05 -5.09 19.29
N THR A 113 19.95 -4.35 19.24
CA THR A 113 18.79 -4.81 18.43
C THR A 113 19.10 -4.68 16.94
N LEU A 114 19.68 -3.55 16.53
CA LEU A 114 20.24 -3.37 15.19
C LEU A 114 21.70 -2.94 15.29
N SER A 115 22.58 -3.57 14.52
CA SER A 115 23.96 -3.10 14.29
C SER A 115 24.25 -2.98 12.79
N SER A 116 25.02 -1.98 12.40
CA SER A 116 25.39 -1.79 10.99
C SER A 116 26.74 -1.15 10.79
N ALA A 117 27.53 -1.74 9.89
CA ALA A 117 28.70 -1.08 9.30
C ALA A 117 28.42 -0.54 7.89
N ALA A 118 27.18 -0.67 7.39
CA ALA A 118 26.72 -0.15 6.11
C ALA A 118 25.74 1.02 6.29
N PRO A 119 25.54 1.88 5.28
CA PRO A 119 24.44 2.82 5.27
C PRO A 119 23.08 2.11 5.36
N ILE A 120 22.17 2.63 6.19
CA ILE A 120 20.81 2.10 6.35
C ILE A 120 19.79 3.22 6.21
N LYS A 121 18.73 2.94 5.47
CA LYS A 121 17.49 3.73 5.48
C LYS A 121 16.36 2.92 6.11
N ILE A 122 15.72 3.46 7.15
CA ILE A 122 14.49 2.93 7.76
C ILE A 122 13.33 3.84 7.35
N PHE A 123 12.31 3.29 6.72
CA PHE A 123 11.20 4.09 6.20
C PHE A 123 9.85 3.35 6.21
N GLY A 124 8.78 4.08 5.95
CA GLY A 124 7.40 3.58 5.93
C GLY A 124 6.65 3.92 7.22
N ALA A 125 5.33 4.06 7.10
CA ALA A 125 4.44 4.57 8.17
C ALA A 125 4.22 3.62 9.37
N GLY A 126 4.94 2.49 9.40
CA GLY A 126 4.91 1.54 10.50
C GLY A 126 5.59 2.04 11.77
N ALA A 127 5.53 1.20 12.81
CA ALA A 127 6.14 1.46 14.11
C ALA A 127 7.11 0.34 14.48
N ILE A 128 8.27 0.71 15.02
CA ILE A 128 9.29 -0.20 15.55
C ILE A 128 9.46 0.06 17.05
N THR A 129 9.42 -1.00 17.85
CA THR A 129 9.95 -0.99 19.21
C THR A 129 11.16 -1.91 19.28
N PHE A 130 12.34 -1.33 19.48
CA PHE A 130 13.60 -2.07 19.68
C PHE A 130 14.05 -1.93 21.12
N ILE A 131 14.27 -3.07 21.77
CA ILE A 131 14.70 -3.13 23.15
C ILE A 131 15.95 -4.00 23.24
N SER A 132 17.08 -3.43 23.65
CA SER A 132 18.25 -4.19 24.04
C SER A 132 18.44 -4.11 25.55
N GLU A 133 18.46 -5.28 26.21
CA GLU A 133 18.57 -5.35 27.67
C GLU A 133 19.99 -5.07 28.19
N ASN A 134 21.02 -5.25 27.36
CA ASN A 134 22.42 -5.07 27.75
C ASN A 134 23.30 -4.27 26.78
N ASP A 135 22.81 -3.84 25.62
CA ASP A 135 23.54 -2.99 24.68
C ASP A 135 22.65 -1.88 24.10
N ALA A 136 22.98 -1.31 22.93
CA ALA A 136 22.21 -0.26 22.29
C ALA A 136 20.96 -0.81 21.60
N ALA A 137 19.89 -0.03 21.49
CA ALA A 137 18.80 -0.42 20.60
C ALA A 137 19.28 -0.38 19.14
N ILE A 138 19.97 0.69 18.73
CA ILE A 138 20.67 0.77 17.45
C ILE A 138 22.14 1.16 17.66
N LEU A 139 23.06 0.43 17.03
CA LEU A 139 24.50 0.70 17.04
C LEU A 139 25.05 0.81 15.60
N MET A 140 25.50 1.99 15.20
CA MET A 140 26.26 2.18 13.96
C MET A 140 27.75 1.94 14.22
N GLU A 141 28.39 1.29 13.27
CA GLU A 141 29.80 0.91 13.26
C GLU A 141 30.50 1.59 12.08
N ASN A 142 31.78 1.90 12.23
CA ASN A 142 32.55 2.66 11.24
C ASN A 142 31.85 3.98 10.83
N ALA A 143 32.22 4.52 9.67
CA ALA A 143 31.62 5.75 9.12
C ALA A 143 30.24 5.50 8.46
N SER A 144 29.44 4.57 8.98
CA SER A 144 28.10 4.26 8.47
C SER A 144 27.10 5.38 8.76
N GLN A 145 25.99 5.37 8.03
CA GLN A 145 24.96 6.38 8.09
C GLN A 145 23.61 5.72 8.36
N LEU A 146 22.79 6.35 9.21
CA LEU A 146 21.41 5.95 9.44
C LEU A 146 20.48 7.09 9.04
N THR A 147 19.52 6.78 8.17
CA THR A 147 18.40 7.66 7.83
C THR A 147 17.11 7.04 8.34
N ILE A 148 16.28 7.81 9.04
CA ILE A 148 14.93 7.40 9.45
C ILE A 148 13.95 8.39 8.79
N SER A 149 13.07 7.89 7.92
CA SER A 149 12.19 8.73 7.11
C SER A 149 10.74 8.24 6.99
N ASP A 150 9.92 8.99 6.25
CA ASP A 150 8.60 8.60 5.74
C ASP A 150 7.61 8.18 6.82
N ALA A 151 7.37 9.08 7.78
CA ALA A 151 6.43 8.93 8.89
C ALA A 151 6.70 7.71 9.80
N CYS A 152 7.91 7.15 9.77
CA CYS A 152 8.27 6.02 10.60
C CYS A 152 8.26 6.39 12.10
N ARG A 153 7.85 5.43 12.95
CA ARG A 153 7.71 5.64 14.40
C ARG A 153 8.59 4.67 15.17
N LEU A 154 9.67 5.14 15.77
CA LEU A 154 10.63 4.29 16.50
C LEU A 154 10.57 4.55 18.02
N ASP A 155 10.51 3.49 18.82
CA ASP A 155 10.73 3.49 20.27
C ASP A 155 11.95 2.60 20.57
N LEU A 156 13.08 3.25 20.83
CA LEU A 156 14.40 2.65 20.91
C LEU A 156 14.91 2.72 22.34
N ARG A 157 15.07 1.56 22.97
CA ARG A 157 15.49 1.43 24.37
C ARG A 157 16.70 0.52 24.45
N GLY A 158 17.88 1.12 24.57
CA GLY A 158 19.10 0.36 24.86
C GLY A 158 19.52 0.52 26.31
N LYS A 159 20.26 -0.46 26.82
CA LYS A 159 21.01 -0.31 28.06
C LYS A 159 22.08 0.76 27.94
N THR A 160 22.80 0.81 26.82
CA THR A 160 23.89 1.77 26.58
C THR A 160 23.37 2.99 25.84
N TYR A 161 22.87 2.81 24.61
CA TYR A 161 22.39 3.88 23.75
C TYR A 161 20.98 3.60 23.23
N GLY A 162 20.14 4.63 23.10
CA GLY A 162 18.97 4.51 22.24
C GLY A 162 19.42 4.36 20.78
N ILE A 163 20.19 5.34 20.32
CA ILE A 163 20.97 5.28 19.06
C ILE A 163 22.42 5.64 19.36
N GLY A 164 23.34 4.72 19.09
CA GLY A 164 24.78 4.93 19.24
C GLY A 164 25.49 4.90 17.89
N GLY A 165 26.40 5.84 17.65
CA GLY A 165 27.36 5.77 16.55
C GLY A 165 28.67 5.06 16.90
N ALA A 166 29.58 5.01 15.94
CA ALA A 166 30.88 4.36 16.08
C ALA A 166 31.71 4.97 17.21
N ALA A 167 32.58 4.17 17.83
CA ALA A 167 33.37 4.60 18.98
C ALA A 167 34.29 5.81 18.68
N ASP A 168 34.73 5.96 17.43
CA ASP A 168 35.53 7.09 16.93
C ASP A 168 34.68 8.29 16.50
N LYS A 169 33.35 8.20 16.65
CA LYS A 169 32.34 9.19 16.25
C LYS A 169 32.35 9.48 14.75
N SER A 170 32.61 8.50 13.91
CA SER A 170 32.61 8.67 12.45
C SER A 170 31.23 8.51 11.78
N SER A 171 30.23 7.98 12.49
CA SER A 171 28.88 7.73 11.94
C SER A 171 28.00 8.97 11.92
N SER A 172 26.99 8.99 11.04
CA SER A 172 25.99 10.08 10.96
C SER A 172 24.56 9.58 11.09
N LEU A 173 23.67 10.47 11.55
CA LEU A 173 22.24 10.21 11.68
C LEU A 173 21.44 11.34 11.02
N MET A 174 20.48 10.98 10.18
CA MET A 174 19.43 11.85 9.66
C MET A 174 18.07 11.36 10.13
N ILE A 175 17.25 12.25 10.67
CA ILE A 175 15.83 11.99 10.96
C ILE A 175 15.01 12.98 10.15
N GLU A 176 14.20 12.46 9.22
CA GLU A 176 13.39 13.25 8.30
C GLU A 176 11.93 12.86 8.46
N ASP A 177 11.04 13.78 8.83
CA ASP A 177 9.60 13.48 8.94
C ASP A 177 9.28 12.17 9.70
N ALA A 178 9.93 11.95 10.85
CA ALA A 178 9.76 10.72 11.61
C ALA A 178 9.62 10.99 13.10
N THR A 179 8.96 10.08 13.81
CA THR A 179 8.86 10.12 15.27
C THR A 179 9.86 9.16 15.88
N VAL A 180 10.81 9.67 16.66
CA VAL A 180 11.83 8.84 17.32
C VAL A 180 11.81 9.09 18.82
N LYS A 181 11.57 8.03 19.59
CA LYS A 181 11.84 7.98 21.02
C LYS A 181 13.11 7.18 21.24
N ALA A 182 14.08 7.76 21.95
CA ALA A 182 15.37 7.11 22.18
C ALA A 182 15.79 7.23 23.65
N GLN A 183 16.19 6.12 24.26
CA GLN A 183 16.67 6.08 25.63
C GLN A 183 17.88 5.14 25.76
N GLY A 184 18.91 5.60 26.47
CA GLY A 184 20.08 4.80 26.83
C GLY A 184 20.78 5.36 28.08
N ALA A 185 21.38 4.49 28.90
CA ALA A 185 22.04 4.92 30.14
C ALA A 185 23.37 5.65 29.90
N THR A 186 23.96 5.52 28.71
CA THR A 186 25.15 6.28 28.28
C THR A 186 24.75 7.53 27.51
N ALA A 187 23.84 7.43 26.56
CA ALA A 187 23.18 8.55 25.90
C ALA A 187 21.86 8.11 25.25
N SER A 188 20.89 8.99 25.13
CA SER A 188 19.71 8.77 24.29
C SER A 188 20.12 8.63 22.82
N ILE A 189 20.87 9.61 22.30
CA ILE A 189 21.54 9.59 21.00
C ILE A 189 22.98 10.10 21.19
N GLY A 190 23.97 9.38 20.70
CA GLY A 190 25.36 9.84 20.79
C GLY A 190 26.38 9.07 19.97
N ARG A 191 27.63 9.51 20.06
CA ARG A 191 28.78 9.06 19.24
C ARG A 191 28.63 9.33 17.74
N LEU A 192 28.16 10.51 17.36
CA LEU A 192 27.98 10.88 15.96
C LEU A 192 28.97 11.95 15.52
N ALA A 193 29.43 11.88 14.27
CA ALA A 193 30.09 12.98 13.58
C ALA A 193 29.07 14.09 13.29
N GLU A 194 27.92 13.68 12.76
CA GLU A 194 26.86 14.55 12.30
C GLU A 194 25.50 14.00 12.74
N PHE A 195 24.64 14.89 13.20
CA PHE A 195 23.24 14.62 13.44
C PHE A 195 22.42 15.74 12.83
N ALA A 196 21.53 15.38 11.92
CA ALA A 196 20.64 16.31 11.26
C ALA A 196 19.19 15.87 11.45
N MET A 197 18.32 16.87 11.48
CA MET A 197 16.88 16.70 11.45
C MET A 197 16.36 17.53 10.28
N ASP A 198 15.43 16.97 9.53
CA ASP A 198 14.66 17.70 8.52
C ASP A 198 13.17 17.50 8.80
N LEU A 199 12.41 18.60 8.75
CA LEU A 199 10.99 18.62 9.13
C LEU A 199 10.71 18.01 10.51
N CYS A 200 11.63 18.16 11.45
CA CYS A 200 11.58 17.56 12.78
C CYS A 200 12.23 18.48 13.83
N HIS A 201 11.77 18.35 15.07
CA HIS A 201 12.37 19.02 16.23
C HIS A 201 12.44 18.08 17.44
N PHE A 202 13.28 18.45 18.41
CA PHE A 202 13.22 17.86 19.74
C PHE A 202 11.94 18.33 20.44
N ALA A 203 11.00 17.41 20.65
CA ALA A 203 9.73 17.67 21.33
C ALA A 203 9.87 17.56 22.85
N GLU A 204 10.56 16.51 23.34
CA GLU A 204 10.72 16.26 24.77
C GLU A 204 12.06 15.58 25.10
N PRO A 205 12.67 15.86 26.26
CA PRO A 205 12.43 17.04 27.09
C PRO A 205 12.84 18.35 26.38
N GLU A 206 12.43 19.49 26.94
CA GLU A 206 12.85 20.80 26.42
C GLU A 206 14.36 21.04 26.63
N GLY A 207 14.94 21.89 25.77
CA GLY A 207 16.34 22.34 25.90
C GLY A 207 17.38 21.31 25.45
N LEU A 208 16.99 20.39 24.57
CA LEU A 208 17.93 19.47 23.93
C LEU A 208 18.72 20.17 22.82
N GLU A 209 20.01 19.89 22.77
CA GLU A 209 20.90 20.32 21.68
C GLU A 209 21.83 19.18 21.26
N PHE A 210 22.23 19.17 19.99
CA PHE A 210 23.30 18.27 19.54
C PHE A 210 24.64 18.97 19.59
N LYS A 211 25.58 18.39 20.34
CA LYS A 211 26.91 18.98 20.58
C LYS A 211 27.93 17.91 20.93
N ASP A 212 29.15 18.08 20.44
CA ASP A 212 30.29 17.19 20.68
C ASP A 212 29.99 15.69 20.40
N GLY A 213 29.11 15.46 19.41
CA GLY A 213 28.67 14.14 18.97
C GLY A 213 27.61 13.48 19.84
N ASN A 214 26.93 14.22 20.72
CA ASN A 214 25.86 13.69 21.57
C ASN A 214 24.67 14.65 21.63
N VAL A 215 23.48 14.09 21.92
CA VAL A 215 22.35 14.89 22.36
C VAL A 215 22.54 15.23 23.84
N MET A 216 22.53 16.52 24.13
CA MET A 216 22.80 17.11 25.45
C MET A 216 21.52 17.72 26.02
N GLN A 217 21.40 17.73 27.34
CA GLN A 217 20.42 18.53 28.08
C GLN A 217 21.19 19.50 28.98
N GLY A 218 21.29 20.77 28.55
CA GLY A 218 22.29 21.70 29.10
C GLY A 218 23.71 21.17 28.85
N ASP A 219 24.55 21.14 29.89
CA ASP A 219 25.95 20.70 29.77
C ASP A 219 26.16 19.19 29.98
N GLN A 220 25.10 18.39 30.09
CA GLN A 220 25.17 16.95 30.34
C GLN A 220 24.64 16.15 29.15
N ILE A 221 25.27 15.00 28.88
CA ILE A 221 24.75 14.03 27.91
C ILE A 221 23.35 13.59 28.38
N CYS A 222 22.36 13.73 27.50
CA CYS A 222 21.00 13.34 27.81
C CYS A 222 20.90 11.81 27.86
N THR A 223 20.42 11.27 28.98
CA THR A 223 20.15 9.83 29.19
C THR A 223 18.68 9.53 29.46
N ALA A 224 17.87 10.59 29.62
CA ALA A 224 16.42 10.47 29.64
C ALA A 224 15.90 9.98 28.29
N GLN A 225 14.68 9.43 28.28
CA GLN A 225 14.00 9.19 27.01
C GLN A 225 13.75 10.54 26.35
N ILE A 226 14.29 10.72 25.15
CA ILE A 226 13.99 11.87 24.30
C ILE A 226 12.89 11.51 23.32
N LYS A 227 12.28 12.53 22.73
CA LYS A 227 11.25 12.45 21.72
C LYS A 227 11.57 13.48 20.64
N ILE A 228 11.76 13.00 19.43
CA ILE A 228 11.81 13.79 18.20
C ILE A 228 10.50 13.55 17.48
N GLU A 229 9.86 14.61 17.01
CA GLU A 229 8.62 14.54 16.25
C GLU A 229 8.71 15.41 15.00
N PRO A 230 7.91 15.07 13.96
CA PRO A 230 7.74 15.94 12.82
C PRO A 230 7.28 17.34 13.25
N ASP A 231 7.74 18.37 12.54
CA ASP A 231 7.29 19.75 12.75
C ASP A 231 5.78 19.91 12.46
N GLU A 232 5.26 19.08 11.56
CA GLU A 232 3.87 19.08 11.14
C GLU A 232 3.31 17.65 11.10
N MET A 233 2.07 17.46 11.54
CA MET A 233 1.42 16.17 11.48
C MET A 233 1.01 15.85 10.04
N ARG A 234 1.59 14.82 9.43
CA ARG A 234 1.13 14.28 8.14
C ARG A 234 -0.13 13.43 8.30
N TYR A 235 -1.01 13.51 7.31
CA TYR A 235 -2.27 12.77 7.30
C TYR A 235 -2.28 11.56 6.36
N GLY A 236 -1.13 11.17 5.82
CA GLY A 236 -0.98 10.01 4.94
C GLY A 236 -1.71 10.16 3.60
N ILE A 237 -1.78 11.39 3.09
CA ILE A 237 -2.38 11.73 1.80
C ILE A 237 -1.42 12.69 1.10
N ASN A 238 -1.01 12.35 -0.12
CA ASN A 238 -0.32 13.27 -1.01
C ASN A 238 -1.32 13.82 -2.03
N ILE A 239 -1.35 15.14 -2.20
CA ILE A 239 -2.19 15.83 -3.19
C ILE A 239 -1.27 16.69 -4.05
N CYS A 240 -1.18 16.35 -5.33
CA CYS A 240 -0.27 16.97 -6.29
C CYS A 240 1.20 16.88 -5.84
N ASP A 241 1.65 15.68 -5.43
CA ASP A 241 3.03 15.42 -4.98
C ASP A 241 3.45 16.25 -3.74
N LYS A 242 2.47 16.68 -2.94
CA LYS A 242 2.72 17.37 -1.67
C LYS A 242 1.95 16.67 -0.55
N PRO A 243 2.61 16.35 0.57
CA PRO A 243 1.93 15.79 1.72
C PRO A 243 0.86 16.75 2.24
N LEU A 244 -0.25 16.18 2.70
CA LEU A 244 -1.27 16.89 3.45
C LEU A 244 -0.83 16.91 4.91
N THR A 245 -0.63 18.11 5.46
CA THR A 245 -0.09 18.31 6.83
C THR A 245 -1.05 19.11 7.72
N SER A 246 -0.71 19.27 8.99
CA SER A 246 -1.49 20.07 9.94
C SER A 246 -1.50 21.57 9.62
N GLU A 247 -0.60 22.05 8.77
CA GLU A 247 -0.53 23.45 8.34
C GLU A 247 -1.46 23.76 7.16
N ASP A 248 -1.98 22.73 6.48
CA ASP A 248 -2.93 22.93 5.39
C ASP A 248 -4.30 23.41 5.89
N ASP A 249 -4.92 24.32 5.13
CA ASP A 249 -6.33 24.67 5.34
C ASP A 249 -7.23 23.52 4.86
N PHE A 250 -7.59 22.63 5.79
CA PHE A 250 -8.50 21.51 5.57
C PHE A 250 -9.87 21.91 5.05
N SER A 251 -10.28 23.16 5.26
CA SER A 251 -11.54 23.63 4.73
C SER A 251 -11.48 23.83 3.23
N ASP A 252 -10.31 24.09 2.64
CA ASP A 252 -10.10 24.28 1.19
C ASP A 252 -8.59 24.19 0.84
N ILE A 253 -8.12 22.96 0.60
CA ILE A 253 -6.72 22.64 0.31
C ILE A 253 -6.33 23.23 -1.05
N LYS A 254 -5.25 24.03 -1.06
CA LYS A 254 -4.74 24.69 -2.26
C LYS A 254 -3.42 24.09 -2.73
N ARG A 255 -3.36 23.80 -4.03
CA ARG A 255 -2.18 23.37 -4.77
C ARG A 255 -2.25 24.00 -6.16
N ASP A 256 -1.12 24.25 -6.80
CA ASP A 256 -1.08 24.93 -8.11
C ASP A 256 -1.79 24.14 -9.22
N GLN A 257 -1.82 22.81 -9.09
CA GLN A 257 -2.44 21.88 -10.03
C GLN A 257 -3.95 21.71 -9.79
N ILE A 258 -4.50 22.27 -8.71
CA ILE A 258 -5.94 22.34 -8.48
C ILE A 258 -6.45 23.60 -9.20
N THR A 259 -7.00 23.42 -10.39
CA THR A 259 -7.36 24.53 -11.30
C THR A 259 -8.80 25.01 -11.15
N SER A 260 -9.67 24.22 -10.52
CA SER A 260 -11.07 24.57 -10.25
C SER A 260 -11.61 23.74 -9.09
N GLY A 261 -12.73 24.19 -8.54
CA GLY A 261 -13.47 23.54 -7.47
C GLY A 261 -12.78 23.60 -6.12
N LYS A 262 -13.17 22.69 -5.25
CA LYS A 262 -12.77 22.68 -3.85
C LYS A 262 -12.33 21.28 -3.42
N VAL A 263 -11.20 21.22 -2.75
CA VAL A 263 -10.68 20.01 -2.11
C VAL A 263 -10.66 20.27 -0.61
N SER A 264 -11.28 19.41 0.19
CA SER A 264 -11.31 19.58 1.66
C SER A 264 -11.08 18.26 2.35
N TYR A 265 -10.59 18.31 3.59
CA TYR A 265 -10.28 17.12 4.37
C TYR A 265 -10.88 17.23 5.77
N ASP A 266 -11.46 16.15 6.27
CA ASP A 266 -11.83 16.03 7.68
C ASP A 266 -10.92 14.98 8.34
N PRO A 267 -9.94 15.39 9.16
CA PRO A 267 -9.02 14.46 9.81
C PRO A 267 -9.71 13.53 10.82
N LYS A 268 -10.85 13.93 11.40
CA LYS A 268 -11.56 13.10 12.39
C LYS A 268 -12.24 11.89 11.75
N THR A 269 -12.68 12.05 10.51
CA THR A 269 -13.35 10.99 9.75
C THR A 269 -12.47 10.45 8.62
N ARG A 270 -11.26 10.99 8.45
CA ARG A 270 -10.31 10.70 7.37
C ARG A 270 -10.96 10.74 6.00
N THR A 271 -11.74 11.80 5.80
CA THR A 271 -12.56 12.00 4.60
C THR A 271 -11.98 13.12 3.76
N LEU A 272 -11.45 12.78 2.57
CA LEU A 272 -11.14 13.76 1.52
C LEU A 272 -12.41 14.00 0.69
N THR A 273 -12.80 15.24 0.48
CA THR A 273 -13.96 15.62 -0.32
C THR A 273 -13.53 16.44 -1.53
N LEU A 274 -13.95 16.00 -2.71
CA LEU A 274 -13.82 16.74 -3.96
C LEU A 274 -15.18 17.34 -4.32
N GLU A 275 -15.23 18.66 -4.50
CA GLU A 275 -16.44 19.38 -4.90
C GLU A 275 -16.16 20.18 -6.18
N GLU A 276 -16.62 19.62 -7.31
CA GLU A 276 -16.36 20.13 -8.67
C GLU A 276 -14.86 20.40 -8.93
N ALA A 277 -13.98 19.60 -8.31
CA ALA A 277 -12.54 19.80 -8.27
C ALA A 277 -11.86 19.30 -9.54
N VAL A 278 -10.96 20.12 -10.10
CA VAL A 278 -10.16 19.76 -11.27
C VAL A 278 -8.67 19.78 -10.91
N ILE A 279 -8.04 18.60 -10.92
CA ILE A 279 -6.64 18.38 -10.57
C ILE A 279 -5.89 17.85 -11.79
N GLN A 280 -4.87 18.58 -12.26
CA GLN A 280 -4.16 18.25 -13.49
C GLN A 280 -2.64 18.20 -13.30
N MET A 281 -2.09 16.99 -13.31
CA MET A 281 -0.64 16.76 -13.25
C MET A 281 -0.08 16.57 -14.66
N THR A 282 0.77 17.51 -15.11
CA THR A 282 1.34 17.55 -16.48
C THR A 282 2.86 17.29 -16.54
N GLY A 283 3.54 17.23 -15.39
CA GLY A 283 4.97 17.00 -15.27
C GLY A 283 5.35 15.53 -15.04
N PRO A 284 6.65 15.20 -14.91
CA PRO A 284 7.15 13.84 -14.63
C PRO A 284 6.89 13.37 -13.18
N LEU A 285 5.87 13.92 -12.52
CA LEU A 285 5.59 13.75 -11.09
C LEU A 285 4.73 12.51 -10.81
N GLU A 286 4.59 12.22 -9.52
CA GLU A 286 3.85 11.11 -8.92
C GLU A 286 2.33 11.19 -9.17
N ASN A 287 1.56 10.43 -8.40
CA ASN A 287 0.11 10.36 -8.52
C ASN A 287 -0.55 11.71 -8.20
N ALA A 288 -1.72 12.01 -8.77
CA ALA A 288 -2.39 13.28 -8.47
C ALA A 288 -3.00 13.30 -7.07
N ILE A 289 -3.54 12.16 -6.63
CA ILE A 289 -3.88 11.89 -5.24
C ILE A 289 -3.29 10.52 -4.89
N ASP A 290 -2.48 10.46 -3.83
CA ASP A 290 -2.04 9.21 -3.24
C ASP A 290 -2.50 9.13 -1.80
N PHE A 291 -3.02 7.97 -1.41
CA PHE A 291 -3.26 7.64 -0.01
C PHE A 291 -2.19 6.65 0.42
N ASP A 292 -1.27 7.12 1.25
CA ASP A 292 -0.16 6.34 1.78
C ASP A 292 -0.68 5.08 2.46
N GLU A 293 0.20 4.09 2.63
CA GLU A 293 -0.16 2.84 3.26
C GLU A 293 -0.40 2.98 4.77
N THR A 294 -1.58 2.53 5.20
CA THR A 294 -1.97 2.36 6.59
C THR A 294 -3.11 1.34 6.68
N SER A 295 -3.21 0.66 7.82
CA SER A 295 -4.28 -0.31 8.08
C SER A 295 -5.64 0.35 8.29
N GLU A 296 -5.64 1.63 8.63
CA GLU A 296 -6.85 2.37 8.89
C GLU A 296 -7.43 2.96 7.57
N PRO A 297 -8.76 2.93 7.37
CA PRO A 297 -9.37 3.32 6.10
C PRO A 297 -9.43 4.83 5.87
N TYR A 298 -9.33 5.23 4.61
CA TYR A 298 -9.72 6.56 4.13
C TYR A 298 -11.07 6.54 3.42
N THR A 299 -11.72 7.71 3.40
CA THR A 299 -12.92 7.95 2.61
C THR A 299 -12.66 9.05 1.59
N LEU A 300 -13.08 8.84 0.34
CA LEU A 300 -13.12 9.86 -0.70
C LEU A 300 -14.59 10.14 -1.07
N VAL A 301 -15.03 11.38 -0.92
CA VAL A 301 -16.39 11.82 -1.22
C VAL A 301 -16.42 12.73 -2.44
N PHE A 302 -17.34 12.47 -3.36
CA PHE A 302 -17.62 13.38 -4.47
C PHE A 302 -18.87 14.20 -4.21
N LYS A 303 -18.74 15.50 -4.41
CA LYS A 303 -19.86 16.44 -4.54
C LYS A 303 -19.82 17.04 -5.94
N GLY A 304 -21.00 17.16 -6.54
CA GLY A 304 -21.10 17.60 -7.93
C GLY A 304 -20.72 16.51 -8.93
N ALA A 305 -20.79 16.85 -10.22
CA ALA A 305 -20.66 15.89 -11.31
C ALA A 305 -19.36 16.00 -12.12
N ASN A 306 -18.59 17.08 -11.95
CA ASN A 306 -17.44 17.39 -12.81
C ASN A 306 -16.12 17.39 -12.01
N ASN A 307 -15.95 16.45 -11.08
CA ASN A 307 -14.63 16.23 -10.50
C ASN A 307 -13.74 15.53 -11.55
N GLU A 308 -12.56 16.09 -11.83
CA GLU A 308 -11.63 15.58 -12.83
C GLU A 308 -10.22 15.53 -12.24
N ILE A 309 -9.59 14.37 -12.29
CA ILE A 309 -8.27 14.11 -11.72
C ILE A 309 -7.43 13.41 -12.78
N SER A 310 -6.31 14.00 -13.16
CA SER A 310 -5.43 13.44 -14.19
C SER A 310 -3.95 13.46 -13.81
N SER A 311 -3.24 12.44 -14.28
CA SER A 311 -1.78 12.37 -14.28
C SER A 311 -1.25 11.87 -15.62
N GLY A 312 -0.25 12.56 -16.16
CA GLY A 312 0.36 12.20 -17.44
C GLY A 312 1.15 10.88 -17.38
N ARG A 313 1.90 10.64 -16.30
CA ARG A 313 2.84 9.49 -16.23
C ARG A 313 2.47 8.43 -15.20
N SER A 314 1.85 8.85 -14.10
CA SER A 314 1.54 8.00 -12.94
C SER A 314 0.05 7.71 -12.88
N ALA A 315 -0.42 7.07 -11.81
CA ALA A 315 -1.85 6.89 -11.62
C ALA A 315 -2.52 8.24 -11.29
N ALA A 316 -3.77 8.45 -11.71
CA ALA A 316 -4.49 9.65 -11.26
C ALA A 316 -4.83 9.56 -9.76
N LEU A 317 -5.24 8.38 -9.31
CA LEU A 317 -5.39 8.06 -7.90
C LEU A 317 -4.70 6.74 -7.58
N SER A 318 -3.96 6.72 -6.48
CA SER A 318 -3.39 5.51 -5.91
C SER A 318 -3.76 5.37 -4.44
N SER A 319 -3.78 4.13 -3.94
CA SER A 319 -4.00 3.89 -2.52
C SER A 319 -3.36 2.59 -2.03
N GLY A 320 -2.47 2.72 -1.05
CA GLY A 320 -1.94 1.60 -0.25
C GLY A 320 -2.80 1.30 0.98
N SER A 321 -3.81 2.13 1.25
CA SER A 321 -4.73 2.03 2.40
C SER A 321 -6.13 1.61 1.98
N PRO A 322 -6.93 0.95 2.86
CA PRO A 322 -8.33 0.67 2.53
C PRO A 322 -9.07 1.96 2.17
N LEU A 323 -9.60 2.05 0.96
CA LEU A 323 -10.22 3.27 0.43
C LEU A 323 -11.70 3.02 0.13
N THR A 324 -12.56 3.90 0.66
CA THR A 324 -13.98 3.94 0.30
C THR A 324 -14.30 5.20 -0.49
N ILE A 325 -14.70 5.03 -1.74
CA ILE A 325 -15.21 6.09 -2.61
C ILE A 325 -16.74 6.10 -2.52
N LYS A 326 -17.33 7.24 -2.15
CA LYS A 326 -18.78 7.35 -1.92
C LYS A 326 -19.36 8.74 -2.21
N GLY A 327 -20.68 8.88 -2.03
CA GLY A 327 -21.43 10.12 -2.22
C GLY A 327 -22.15 10.16 -3.57
N GLU A 328 -23.17 10.98 -3.72
CA GLU A 328 -24.02 10.98 -4.92
C GLU A 328 -23.36 11.66 -6.15
N GLY A 329 -22.12 12.16 -6.01
CA GLY A 329 -21.38 12.83 -7.06
C GLY A 329 -20.69 11.90 -8.05
N ALA A 330 -19.96 12.52 -8.99
CA ALA A 330 -19.18 11.83 -9.99
C ALA A 330 -17.74 12.36 -10.07
N ALA A 331 -16.81 11.48 -10.44
CA ALA A 331 -15.43 11.83 -10.73
C ALA A 331 -14.87 11.05 -11.92
N VAL A 332 -13.94 11.69 -12.65
CA VAL A 332 -13.15 11.09 -13.72
C VAL A 332 -11.69 11.04 -13.30
N PHE A 333 -11.11 9.84 -13.30
CA PHE A 333 -9.69 9.59 -13.05
C PHE A 333 -9.01 9.19 -14.37
N THR A 334 -7.92 9.88 -14.74
CA THR A 334 -7.20 9.63 -16.00
C THR A 334 -5.69 9.55 -15.78
N GLY A 335 -5.13 8.34 -15.86
CA GLY A 335 -3.67 8.13 -15.92
C GLY A 335 -3.25 7.86 -17.36
N GLU A 336 -2.61 8.82 -18.04
CA GLU A 336 -2.38 8.72 -19.48
C GLU A 336 -1.42 7.59 -19.85
N GLU A 337 -0.31 7.45 -19.12
CA GLU A 337 0.67 6.38 -19.31
C GLU A 337 0.59 5.24 -18.27
N ASN A 338 -0.34 5.31 -17.33
CA ASN A 338 -0.48 4.34 -16.24
C ASN A 338 -1.96 4.06 -15.91
N CYS A 339 -2.34 3.96 -14.63
CA CYS A 339 -3.68 3.61 -14.21
C CYS A 339 -4.57 4.83 -13.99
N GLY A 340 -5.87 4.73 -14.24
CA GLY A 340 -6.78 5.74 -13.68
C GLY A 340 -6.81 5.64 -12.15
N ILE A 341 -7.05 4.42 -11.65
CA ILE A 341 -7.02 4.09 -10.22
C ILE A 341 -6.12 2.88 -9.98
N TYR A 342 -5.17 3.00 -9.06
CA TYR A 342 -4.25 1.93 -8.67
C TYR A 342 -4.36 1.61 -7.18
N ILE A 343 -4.54 0.34 -6.84
CA ILE A 343 -4.61 -0.15 -5.46
C ILE A 343 -3.45 -1.10 -5.24
N TYR A 344 -2.77 -0.94 -4.11
CA TYR A 344 -1.57 -1.72 -3.78
C TYR A 344 -1.53 -2.07 -2.29
N ASN A 345 -0.47 -2.76 -1.87
CA ASN A 345 -0.19 -3.14 -0.48
C ASN A 345 -1.35 -3.83 0.25
N ARG A 346 -1.92 -4.86 -0.38
CA ARG A 346 -2.95 -5.74 0.22
C ARG A 346 -4.22 -4.97 0.60
N SER A 347 -4.43 -3.81 -0.02
CA SER A 347 -5.52 -2.91 0.30
C SER A 347 -6.86 -3.33 -0.34
N LYS A 348 -7.93 -2.67 0.09
CA LYS A 348 -9.28 -2.81 -0.47
C LYS A 348 -9.78 -1.49 -1.02
N LEU A 349 -10.27 -1.51 -2.25
CA LEU A 349 -11.10 -0.43 -2.80
C LEU A 349 -12.59 -0.78 -2.68
N THR A 350 -13.38 0.13 -2.11
CA THR A 350 -14.84 0.07 -2.07
C THR A 350 -15.41 1.26 -2.82
N ILE A 351 -16.31 1.02 -3.79
CA ILE A 351 -17.05 2.06 -4.50
C ILE A 351 -18.54 1.89 -4.15
N ALA A 352 -19.13 2.88 -3.48
CA ALA A 352 -20.45 2.73 -2.85
C ALA A 352 -21.31 4.01 -2.88
N ASP A 353 -22.52 3.90 -2.30
CA ASP A 353 -23.47 5.00 -2.05
C ASP A 353 -23.86 5.79 -3.30
N GLY A 354 -24.09 5.11 -4.42
CA GLY A 354 -24.64 5.72 -5.65
C GLY A 354 -23.64 6.58 -6.44
N CYS A 355 -22.38 6.63 -6.03
CA CYS A 355 -21.37 7.43 -6.72
C CYS A 355 -21.12 6.93 -8.15
N THR A 356 -20.62 7.82 -9.01
CA THR A 356 -20.17 7.46 -10.36
C THR A 356 -18.68 7.70 -10.50
N VAL A 357 -17.93 6.62 -10.67
CA VAL A 357 -16.50 6.65 -10.98
C VAL A 357 -16.31 6.35 -12.46
N THR A 358 -15.63 7.25 -13.17
CA THR A 358 -15.06 6.95 -14.49
C THR A 358 -13.55 6.86 -14.35
N SER A 359 -12.95 5.80 -14.87
CA SER A 359 -11.51 5.61 -14.78
C SER A 359 -10.94 5.27 -16.16
N ASN A 360 -9.87 5.96 -16.55
CA ASN A 360 -9.20 5.82 -17.83
C ASN A 360 -7.69 5.65 -17.62
N GLY A 361 -7.07 4.75 -18.36
CA GLY A 361 -5.62 4.59 -18.40
C GLY A 361 -5.22 3.32 -19.12
N LYS A 362 -3.91 3.01 -19.20
CA LYS A 362 -3.45 1.70 -19.72
C LYS A 362 -4.16 0.57 -18.98
N TRP A 363 -4.31 0.72 -17.67
CA TRP A 363 -5.25 -0.06 -16.86
C TRP A 363 -6.23 0.91 -16.21
N ALA A 364 -7.53 0.77 -16.44
CA ALA A 364 -8.44 1.76 -15.86
C ALA A 364 -8.52 1.63 -14.34
N VAL A 365 -8.75 0.42 -13.82
CA VAL A 365 -8.70 0.12 -12.38
C VAL A 365 -7.86 -1.12 -12.18
N SER A 366 -6.76 -1.01 -11.42
CA SER A 366 -5.83 -2.13 -11.20
C SER A 366 -5.51 -2.33 -9.73
N GLY A 367 -5.47 -3.59 -9.29
CA GLY A 367 -4.72 -4.02 -8.11
C GLY A 367 -3.23 -4.26 -8.45
N ASN A 368 -2.41 -4.59 -7.45
CA ASN A 368 -1.01 -4.95 -7.65
C ASN A 368 -0.89 -6.43 -8.01
N SER A 369 -0.61 -6.70 -9.29
CA SER A 369 -0.53 -8.05 -9.83
C SER A 369 0.66 -8.88 -9.32
N TYR A 370 1.65 -8.28 -8.64
CA TYR A 370 2.85 -8.99 -8.19
C TYR A 370 2.69 -9.69 -6.84
N ASN A 371 1.93 -9.11 -5.90
CA ASN A 371 1.69 -9.69 -4.57
C ASN A 371 0.27 -10.25 -4.39
N LEU A 372 -0.66 -9.94 -5.32
CA LEU A 372 -2.00 -10.52 -5.50
C LEU A 372 -2.87 -10.53 -4.25
N GLN A 373 -3.01 -9.40 -3.58
CA GLN A 373 -3.76 -9.34 -2.32
C GLN A 373 -4.85 -8.28 -2.25
N GLU A 374 -4.92 -7.42 -3.26
CA GLU A 374 -5.86 -6.33 -3.30
C GLU A 374 -7.26 -6.83 -3.63
N THR A 375 -8.28 -6.19 -3.05
CA THR A 375 -9.69 -6.56 -3.29
C THR A 375 -10.51 -5.36 -3.76
N LEU A 376 -11.49 -5.61 -4.61
CA LEU A 376 -12.42 -4.61 -5.12
C LEU A 376 -13.85 -4.97 -4.74
N LEU A 377 -14.56 -4.03 -4.11
CA LEU A 377 -16.00 -4.10 -3.88
C LEU A 377 -16.69 -2.94 -4.58
N ILE A 378 -17.72 -3.25 -5.37
CA ILE A 378 -18.64 -2.25 -5.93
C ILE A 378 -20.03 -2.56 -5.38
N ASP A 379 -20.60 -1.62 -4.61
CA ASP A 379 -21.87 -1.78 -3.88
C ASP A 379 -22.85 -0.67 -4.23
N ASN A 380 -23.86 -0.97 -5.05
CA ASN A 380 -24.87 0.00 -5.50
C ASN A 380 -24.26 1.32 -6.04
N ALA A 381 -23.23 1.21 -6.87
CA ALA A 381 -22.53 2.35 -7.47
C ALA A 381 -22.24 2.09 -8.97
N THR A 382 -21.85 3.14 -9.69
CA THR A 382 -21.50 3.05 -11.12
C THR A 382 -20.01 3.18 -11.33
N LEU A 383 -19.40 2.19 -11.99
CA LEU A 383 -18.02 2.24 -12.48
C LEU A 383 -18.00 2.15 -14.00
N LYS A 384 -17.33 3.12 -14.65
CA LYS A 384 -17.01 3.11 -16.08
C LYS A 384 -15.49 3.07 -16.23
N ALA A 385 -14.95 1.89 -16.51
CA ALA A 385 -13.51 1.67 -16.56
C ALA A 385 -13.06 1.37 -17.99
N LYS A 386 -12.25 2.24 -18.60
CA LYS A 386 -11.82 2.13 -19.99
C LYS A 386 -10.30 2.03 -20.09
N SER A 387 -9.82 0.86 -20.51
CA SER A 387 -8.42 0.70 -20.88
C SER A 387 -8.10 1.44 -22.18
N THR A 388 -6.93 2.08 -22.23
CA THR A 388 -6.39 2.79 -23.40
C THR A 388 -5.29 2.00 -24.11
N SER A 389 -4.83 0.89 -23.51
CA SER A 389 -3.77 0.04 -24.05
C SER A 389 -4.27 -1.33 -24.52
N ASN A 390 -3.57 -1.92 -25.49
CA ASN A 390 -3.79 -3.29 -25.93
C ASN A 390 -3.23 -4.32 -24.95
N ASP A 391 -2.26 -3.97 -24.13
CA ASP A 391 -1.69 -4.85 -23.08
C ASP A 391 -2.35 -4.55 -21.72
N GLY A 392 -3.39 -3.72 -21.75
CA GLY A 392 -4.15 -3.21 -20.64
C GLY A 392 -5.38 -4.02 -20.25
N GLY A 393 -6.15 -3.47 -19.32
CA GLY A 393 -7.43 -4.04 -18.86
C GLY A 393 -8.30 -2.99 -18.18
N GLY A 394 -9.62 -3.08 -18.39
CA GLY A 394 -10.59 -2.19 -17.75
C GLY A 394 -10.57 -2.33 -16.23
N VAL A 395 -10.67 -3.56 -15.73
CA VAL A 395 -10.57 -3.89 -14.30
C VAL A 395 -9.79 -5.20 -14.14
N ILE A 396 -8.58 -5.15 -13.57
CA ILE A 396 -7.68 -6.31 -13.46
C ILE A 396 -6.79 -6.27 -12.20
N GLY A 397 -5.97 -7.30 -11.98
CA GLY A 397 -4.91 -7.28 -10.95
C GLY A 397 -5.38 -7.49 -9.51
N PHE A 398 -6.63 -7.92 -9.29
CA PHE A 398 -7.18 -8.11 -7.94
C PHE A 398 -7.12 -9.58 -7.51
N LYS A 399 -7.01 -9.83 -6.21
CA LYS A 399 -7.26 -11.14 -5.60
C LYS A 399 -8.74 -11.51 -5.68
N GLU A 400 -9.62 -10.54 -5.44
CA GLU A 400 -11.06 -10.73 -5.38
C GLU A 400 -11.79 -9.48 -5.90
N ILE A 401 -12.85 -9.71 -6.68
CA ILE A 401 -13.77 -8.67 -7.14
C ILE A 401 -15.18 -9.10 -6.72
N THR A 402 -15.87 -8.22 -5.98
CA THR A 402 -17.23 -8.44 -5.50
C THR A 402 -18.16 -7.36 -6.02
N LEU A 403 -19.30 -7.78 -6.57
CA LEU A 403 -20.39 -6.89 -6.98
C LEU A 403 -21.60 -7.13 -6.07
N LYS A 404 -21.98 -6.10 -5.32
CA LYS A 404 -23.18 -6.11 -4.47
C LYS A 404 -24.20 -5.15 -5.07
N ASP A 405 -25.40 -5.66 -5.32
CA ASP A 405 -26.49 -4.93 -5.98
C ASP A 405 -26.09 -4.27 -7.31
N CYS A 406 -25.07 -4.80 -7.97
CA CYS A 406 -24.54 -4.35 -9.25
C CYS A 406 -24.49 -5.50 -10.27
N GLU A 407 -24.36 -5.14 -11.54
CA GLU A 407 -24.15 -6.04 -12.67
C GLU A 407 -23.18 -5.43 -13.70
N ILE A 408 -22.51 -6.30 -14.47
CA ILE A 408 -21.65 -5.89 -15.58
C ILE A 408 -22.54 -5.69 -16.81
N LEU A 409 -22.67 -4.44 -17.26
CA LEU A 409 -23.49 -4.05 -18.40
C LEU A 409 -22.72 -4.05 -19.71
N LYS A 410 -21.42 -3.74 -19.66
CA LYS A 410 -20.56 -3.72 -20.85
C LYS A 410 -19.18 -4.34 -20.60
N PRO A 411 -18.59 -4.99 -21.62
CA PRO A 411 -19.29 -5.47 -22.81
C PRO A 411 -20.27 -6.60 -22.42
N THR A 412 -21.33 -6.79 -23.21
CA THR A 412 -22.29 -7.87 -22.98
C THR A 412 -21.57 -9.22 -22.94
N GLY A 413 -21.85 -10.02 -21.90
CA GLY A 413 -21.21 -11.33 -21.70
C GLY A 413 -19.89 -11.28 -20.91
N ALA A 414 -19.39 -10.10 -20.57
CA ALA A 414 -18.26 -9.98 -19.66
C ALA A 414 -18.62 -10.49 -18.26
N LYS A 415 -17.64 -11.08 -17.58
CA LYS A 415 -17.77 -11.66 -16.24
C LYS A 415 -16.50 -11.46 -15.43
N ILE A 416 -16.63 -11.51 -14.11
CA ILE A 416 -15.45 -11.69 -13.24
C ILE A 416 -14.86 -13.06 -13.55
N ALA A 417 -13.58 -13.09 -13.87
CA ALA A 417 -12.87 -14.31 -14.19
C ALA A 417 -11.44 -14.28 -13.65
N LYS A 418 -10.93 -15.48 -13.40
CA LYS A 418 -9.52 -15.72 -13.15
C LYS A 418 -8.76 -15.63 -14.49
N LEU A 419 -7.77 -14.77 -14.56
CA LEU A 419 -6.94 -14.47 -15.72
C LEU A 419 -5.49 -14.76 -15.39
N THR A 420 -4.73 -15.23 -16.37
CA THR A 420 -3.31 -15.49 -16.24
C THR A 420 -2.58 -14.68 -17.30
N ASP A 421 -1.56 -13.92 -16.91
CA ASP A 421 -0.73 -13.17 -17.85
C ASP A 421 0.39 -14.03 -18.46
N ASP A 422 1.19 -13.40 -19.33
CA ASP A 422 2.27 -14.06 -20.06
C ASP A 422 3.41 -14.56 -19.13
N GLU A 423 3.49 -14.04 -17.90
CA GLU A 423 4.45 -14.45 -16.87
C GLU A 423 3.89 -15.57 -15.97
N GLY A 424 2.64 -15.98 -16.17
CA GLY A 424 1.98 -17.03 -15.39
C GLY A 424 1.35 -16.52 -14.08
N LEU A 425 1.41 -15.23 -13.81
CA LEU A 425 0.73 -14.63 -12.65
C LEU A 425 -0.77 -14.68 -12.87
N THR A 426 -1.51 -15.01 -11.83
CA THR A 426 -2.94 -15.27 -11.95
C THR A 426 -3.76 -14.43 -10.99
N TYR A 427 -4.66 -13.61 -11.54
CA TYR A 427 -5.47 -12.62 -10.83
C TYR A 427 -6.94 -12.69 -11.25
N MET A 428 -7.81 -12.00 -10.53
CA MET A 428 -9.18 -11.71 -10.93
C MET A 428 -9.24 -10.42 -11.75
N GLY A 429 -10.06 -10.43 -12.78
CA GLY A 429 -10.38 -9.26 -13.59
C GLY A 429 -11.73 -9.42 -14.27
N ILE A 430 -12.16 -8.39 -15.00
CA ILE A 430 -13.34 -8.44 -15.85
C ILE A 430 -12.90 -8.92 -17.24
N ALA A 431 -13.46 -10.04 -17.66
CA ALA A 431 -13.06 -10.76 -18.86
C ALA A 431 -14.22 -11.03 -19.81
N LEU A 432 -13.93 -11.01 -21.11
CA LEU A 432 -14.80 -11.49 -22.19
C LEU A 432 -14.05 -12.58 -22.95
N ASP A 433 -14.70 -13.72 -23.20
CA ASP A 433 -14.10 -14.88 -23.90
C ASP A 433 -12.75 -15.33 -23.33
N GLY A 434 -12.61 -15.27 -22.01
CA GLY A 434 -11.42 -15.71 -21.29
C GLY A 434 -10.24 -14.72 -21.34
N LYS A 435 -10.42 -13.52 -21.89
CA LYS A 435 -9.40 -12.46 -21.96
C LYS A 435 -9.86 -11.22 -21.21
N ALA A 436 -8.92 -10.48 -20.63
CA ALA A 436 -9.19 -9.18 -20.02
C ALA A 436 -9.92 -8.25 -21.01
N VAL A 437 -10.94 -7.55 -20.54
CA VAL A 437 -11.62 -6.54 -21.36
C VAL A 437 -10.69 -5.35 -21.55
N LYS A 438 -10.25 -5.14 -22.80
CA LYS A 438 -9.39 -4.01 -23.20
C LYS A 438 -10.17 -2.72 -23.51
N GLY A 439 -11.49 -2.81 -23.60
CA GLY A 439 -12.38 -1.68 -23.88
C GLY A 439 -13.05 -1.13 -22.62
N GLU A 440 -14.18 -0.46 -22.82
CA GLU A 440 -15.01 0.04 -21.72
C GLU A 440 -15.70 -1.12 -20.98
N VAL A 441 -15.44 -1.23 -19.69
CA VAL A 441 -16.23 -1.99 -18.71
C VAL A 441 -17.21 -1.03 -18.06
N VAL A 442 -18.50 -1.38 -18.07
CA VAL A 442 -19.53 -0.63 -17.32
C VAL A 442 -20.14 -1.57 -16.30
N ILE A 443 -20.05 -1.18 -15.04
CA ILE A 443 -20.70 -1.81 -13.91
C ILE A 443 -21.64 -0.77 -13.31
N ALA A 444 -22.89 -1.15 -13.05
CA ALA A 444 -23.88 -0.23 -12.49
C ALA A 444 -24.82 -1.00 -11.55
N PRO A 445 -25.62 -0.30 -10.73
CA PRO A 445 -26.65 -0.94 -9.92
C PRO A 445 -27.55 -1.81 -10.77
N ARG A 446 -27.92 -2.98 -10.25
CA ARG A 446 -28.95 -3.82 -10.88
C ARG A 446 -30.20 -2.99 -10.97
N SER A 447 -30.74 -2.90 -12.17
CA SER A 447 -32.06 -2.33 -12.31
C SER A 447 -33.03 -3.24 -11.56
N VAL A 448 -33.55 -2.78 -10.42
CA VAL A 448 -34.74 -3.40 -9.82
C VAL A 448 -35.83 -3.13 -10.83
N GLY A 449 -36.04 -4.07 -11.75
CA GLY A 449 -37.20 -4.03 -12.62
C GLY A 449 -38.40 -3.90 -11.70
N VAL A 450 -39.02 -2.72 -11.64
CA VAL A 450 -40.43 -2.65 -11.26
C VAL A 450 -41.07 -3.62 -12.20
N ALA A 451 -41.54 -4.76 -11.69
CA ALA A 451 -42.20 -5.77 -12.50
C ALA A 451 -43.19 -5.01 -13.37
N GLN A 452 -42.99 -5.06 -14.70
CA GLN A 452 -44.07 -4.65 -15.58
C GLN A 452 -45.22 -5.54 -15.17
N VAL A 453 -46.25 -4.94 -14.57
CA VAL A 453 -47.52 -5.62 -14.36
C VAL A 453 -47.92 -6.04 -15.77
N GLU A 454 -47.83 -7.35 -16.04
CA GLU A 454 -48.41 -7.92 -17.24
C GLU A 454 -49.87 -7.53 -17.21
N THR A 455 -50.23 -6.54 -18.04
CA THR A 455 -51.63 -6.21 -18.25
C THR A 455 -52.21 -7.38 -19.04
N SER A 456 -52.74 -8.35 -18.30
CA SER A 456 -53.59 -9.40 -18.86
C SER A 456 -54.65 -8.74 -19.76
N PRO A 457 -54.80 -9.17 -21.03
CA PRO A 457 -55.84 -8.66 -21.90
C PRO A 457 -57.17 -9.30 -21.48
N ARG A 458 -57.80 -8.73 -20.45
CA ARG A 458 -59.23 -8.91 -20.19
C ARG A 458 -59.82 -7.56 -19.82
N ALA A 459 -60.21 -6.83 -20.85
CA ALA A 459 -60.83 -5.53 -20.74
C ALA A 459 -62.17 -5.63 -19.99
N THR A 460 -62.16 -5.29 -18.70
CA THR A 460 -63.26 -4.56 -18.06
C THR A 460 -62.71 -3.19 -17.73
N THR A 461 -62.99 -2.20 -18.59
CA THR A 461 -62.59 -0.81 -18.39
C THR A 461 -63.01 -0.37 -17.00
N THR A 462 -62.05 -0.10 -16.12
CA THR A 462 -62.34 0.35 -14.76
C THR A 462 -62.14 1.86 -14.71
N ILE A 463 -63.21 2.57 -14.31
CA ILE A 463 -63.24 4.03 -14.26
C ILE A 463 -63.30 4.44 -12.79
N TYR A 464 -62.51 5.45 -12.40
CA TYR A 464 -62.58 6.09 -11.10
C TYR A 464 -62.80 7.60 -11.25
N THR A 465 -63.45 8.23 -10.26
CA THR A 465 -63.41 9.69 -10.09
C THR A 465 -62.00 10.14 -9.68
N LEU A 466 -61.72 11.43 -9.75
CA LEU A 466 -60.46 12.00 -9.25
C LEU A 466 -60.26 11.79 -7.73
N SER A 467 -61.36 11.59 -6.99
CA SER A 467 -61.36 11.25 -5.57
C SER A 467 -61.18 9.75 -5.28
N GLY A 468 -60.96 8.93 -6.32
CA GLY A 468 -60.68 7.50 -6.16
C GLY A 468 -61.91 6.61 -6.02
N LEU A 469 -63.13 7.13 -6.24
CA LEU A 469 -64.36 6.34 -6.21
C LEU A 469 -64.53 5.55 -7.50
N LYS A 470 -64.72 4.23 -7.40
CA LYS A 470 -64.98 3.36 -8.55
C LYS A 470 -66.35 3.68 -9.15
N VAL A 471 -66.37 3.85 -10.47
CA VAL A 471 -67.55 4.16 -11.27
C VAL A 471 -67.95 2.93 -12.08
N ASN A 472 -69.19 2.46 -11.90
CA ASN A 472 -69.74 1.28 -12.57
C ASN A 472 -70.61 1.67 -13.79
N GLU A 473 -70.17 2.65 -14.57
CA GLU A 473 -70.80 3.08 -15.83
C GLU A 473 -69.74 3.26 -16.92
N SER A 474 -70.18 3.29 -18.19
CA SER A 474 -69.28 3.59 -19.31
C SER A 474 -68.91 5.07 -19.33
N LEU A 475 -67.68 5.40 -19.77
CA LEU A 475 -67.17 6.78 -19.78
C LEU A 475 -68.12 7.73 -20.52
N ASP A 476 -68.70 7.27 -21.62
CA ASP A 476 -69.68 7.93 -22.50
C ASP A 476 -71.00 8.31 -21.82
N ARG A 477 -71.34 7.74 -20.65
CA ARG A 477 -72.54 8.11 -19.87
C ARG A 477 -72.29 9.07 -18.71
N LEU A 478 -71.02 9.28 -18.35
CA LEU A 478 -70.66 10.15 -17.23
C LEU A 478 -70.82 11.66 -17.54
N PRO A 479 -71.00 12.53 -16.54
CA PRO A 479 -70.91 13.97 -16.74
C PRO A 479 -69.56 14.41 -17.32
N LYS A 480 -69.48 15.63 -17.84
CA LYS A 480 -68.17 16.24 -18.20
C LYS A 480 -67.31 16.33 -16.96
N GLY A 481 -66.04 15.96 -17.08
CA GLY A 481 -65.14 15.88 -15.92
C GLY A 481 -63.86 15.11 -16.19
N LEU A 482 -62.99 15.07 -15.17
CA LEU A 482 -61.73 14.33 -15.20
C LEU A 482 -61.89 12.98 -14.50
N TYR A 483 -61.57 11.90 -15.21
CA TYR A 483 -61.68 10.52 -14.74
C TYR A 483 -60.35 9.79 -14.83
N ILE A 484 -60.17 8.74 -14.03
CA ILE A 484 -59.07 7.78 -14.20
C ILE A 484 -59.63 6.54 -14.89
N VAL A 485 -59.21 6.29 -16.12
CA VAL A 485 -59.64 5.14 -16.93
C VAL A 485 -58.42 4.25 -17.14
N ASN A 486 -58.45 3.02 -16.62
CA ASN A 486 -57.33 2.07 -16.72
C ASN A 486 -55.98 2.68 -16.28
N GLY A 487 -55.98 3.49 -15.22
CA GLY A 487 -54.78 4.13 -14.69
C GLY A 487 -54.36 5.43 -15.39
N GLN A 488 -55.08 5.88 -16.42
CA GLN A 488 -54.78 7.12 -17.13
C GLN A 488 -55.82 8.21 -16.86
N LYS A 489 -55.36 9.46 -16.74
CA LYS A 489 -56.23 10.64 -16.64
C LYS A 489 -56.90 10.89 -18.00
N VAL A 490 -58.22 10.92 -18.03
CA VAL A 490 -59.03 11.19 -19.22
C VAL A 490 -59.99 12.33 -18.93
N VAL A 491 -59.95 13.37 -19.76
CA VAL A 491 -60.89 14.49 -19.72
C VAL A 491 -62.08 14.16 -20.60
N LYS A 492 -63.29 14.13 -20.03
CA LYS A 492 -64.54 14.04 -20.78
C LYS A 492 -65.08 15.45 -21.05
N TYR A 493 -65.11 15.81 -22.33
CA TYR A 493 -65.50 17.13 -22.83
C TYR A 493 -66.99 17.32 -23.08
#